data_AF-A0A644ZKG6-F1
#
_entry.id   AF-A0A644ZKG6-F1
#
_cell.length_a   1.000
_cell.length_b   1.000
_cell.length_c   1.000
_cell.angle_alpha   90.00
_cell.angle_beta   90.00
_cell.angle_gamma   90.00
#
_symmetry.space_group_name_H-M   'P 1'
#
loop_
_entity.id
_entity.type
_entity.pdbx_description
1 polymer ?
#
loop_
_entity_poly.entity_id
_entity_poly.type
_entity_poly.pdbx_seq_one_letter_code
_entity_poly.pdbx_strand_id
1 'polypeptide(L)' 'MDTEGNVKQVPWSAVCGDYRDVGGIMQPKSLRAVWHLPEGDLVYFDGHNTVIEYDVTE' A
#
# COMPACT_ATOMS: atom_id res chain seq x y z
N MET A 1 -6.22 14.85 4.50
CA MET A 1 -6.96 16.03 4.95
C MET A 1 -7.59 15.63 6.26
N ASP A 2 -7.34 16.33 7.36
CA ASP A 2 -8.10 16.04 8.58
C ASP A 2 -9.58 16.43 8.38
N THR A 3 -10.42 16.12 9.36
CA THR A 3 -11.87 16.42 9.32
C THR A 3 -12.17 17.92 9.23
N GLU A 4 -11.15 18.76 9.39
CA GLU A 4 -11.23 20.23 9.35
C GLU A 4 -10.67 20.80 8.03
N GLY A 5 -10.24 19.95 7.09
CA GLY A 5 -9.72 20.40 5.80
C GLY A 5 -8.21 20.66 5.78
N ASN A 6 -7.48 20.45 6.87
CA ASN A 6 -6.04 20.69 6.89
C ASN A 6 -5.28 19.55 6.21
N VAL A 7 -4.27 19.90 5.42
CA VAL A 7 -3.34 18.95 4.84
C VAL A 7 -2.19 18.74 5.83
N LYS A 8 -1.98 17.49 6.25
CA LYS A 8 -0.89 17.10 7.14
C LYS A 8 0.01 16.12 6.41
N GLN A 9 1.33 16.30 6.56
CA GLN A 9 2.30 15.28 6.18
C GLN A 9 2.44 14.30 7.35
N VAL A 10 2.20 13.03 7.08
CA VAL A 10 2.26 11.96 8.07
C VAL A 10 3.20 10.88 7.54
N PRO A 11 4.15 10.36 8.35
CA PRO A 11 4.94 9.20 7.96
C PRO A 11 4.04 8.02 7.66
N TRP A 12 4.32 7.30 6.58
CA TRP A 12 3.55 6.12 6.23
C TRP A 12 4.45 5.07 5.59
N SER A 13 4.04 3.81 5.73
CA SER A 13 4.72 2.65 5.16
C SER A 13 3.80 1.93 4.17
N ALA A 14 4.36 1.50 3.05
CA ALA A 14 3.77 0.48 2.19
C ALA A 14 4.34 -0.89 2.58
N VAL A 15 3.47 -1.80 3.03
CA VAL A 15 3.85 -3.17 3.36
C VAL A 15 3.40 -4.08 2.23
N CYS A 16 4.36 -4.75 1.59
CA CYS A 16 4.12 -5.66 0.49
C CYS A 16 4.49 -7.08 0.93
N GLY A 17 3.64 -8.05 0.67
CA GLY A 17 3.82 -9.42 1.15
C GLY A 17 3.22 -10.48 0.24
N ASP A 18 3.38 -11.73 0.69
CA ASP A 18 2.81 -12.91 0.04
C ASP A 18 3.13 -13.01 -1.45
N TYR A 19 4.41 -12.80 -1.78
CA TYR A 19 4.86 -12.72 -3.17
C TYR A 19 4.61 -14.03 -3.93
N ARG A 20 4.25 -13.89 -5.20
CA ARG A 20 4.14 -14.99 -6.17
C ARG A 20 4.95 -14.66 -7.42
N ASP A 21 5.48 -15.70 -8.06
CA ASP A 21 6.04 -15.56 -9.40
C ASP A 21 4.92 -15.39 -10.42
N VAL A 22 5.04 -14.35 -11.26
CA VAL A 22 4.20 -14.13 -12.43
C VAL A 22 5.11 -13.85 -13.61
N GLY A 23 5.44 -14.89 -14.37
CA GLY A 23 6.29 -14.77 -15.55
C GLY A 23 7.73 -14.37 -15.21
N GLY A 24 8.29 -14.87 -14.09
CA GLY A 24 9.63 -14.54 -13.64
C GLY A 24 9.74 -13.25 -12.80
N ILE A 25 8.62 -12.55 -12.59
CA ILE A 25 8.56 -11.35 -11.75
C ILE A 25 7.83 -11.70 -10.44
N MET A 26 8.50 -11.48 -9.31
CA MET A 26 7.89 -11.65 -8.00
C MET A 26 6.94 -10.48 -7.70
N GLN A 27 5.64 -10.74 -7.75
CA GLN A 27 4.59 -9.76 -7.47
C GLN A 27 3.96 -10.01 -6.09
N PRO A 28 3.75 -8.98 -5.24
CA PRO A 28 3.08 -9.16 -3.96
C PRO A 28 1.60 -9.49 -4.15
N LYS A 29 1.07 -10.38 -3.30
CA LYS A 29 -0.38 -10.65 -3.24
C LYS A 29 -1.07 -9.90 -2.11
N SER A 30 -0.31 -9.40 -1.14
CA SER A 30 -0.83 -8.54 -0.08
C SER A 30 -0.15 -7.18 -0.14
N LEU A 31 -0.97 -6.14 0.01
CA LEU A 31 -0.56 -4.74 0.00
C LEU A 31 -1.28 -4.03 1.14
N ARG A 32 -0.52 -3.36 2.01
CA ARG A 32 -1.08 -2.57 3.10
C ARG A 32 -0.46 -1.19 3.14
N ALA A 33 -1.28 -0.17 3.31
CA ALA A 33 -0.83 1.19 3.58
C ALA A 33 -1.10 1.51 5.05
N VAL A 34 -0.05 1.84 5.78
CA VAL A 34 -0.11 2.16 7.22
C VAL A 34 0.38 3.57 7.44
N TRP A 35 -0.46 4.42 8.04
CA TRP A 35 -0.06 5.74 8.52
C TRP A 35 0.38 5.65 9.97
N HIS A 36 1.54 6.22 10.29
CA HIS A 36 2.09 6.24 11.64
C HIS A 36 1.67 7.55 12.30
N LEU A 37 0.50 7.55 12.96
CA LEU A 37 0.01 8.70 13.70
C LEU A 37 0.65 8.76 15.09
N PRO A 38 0.72 9.93 15.74
CA PRO A 38 1.21 10.04 17.12
C PRO A 38 0.45 9.13 18.11
N GLU A 39 -0.83 8.87 17.85
CA GLU A 39 -1.70 8.04 18.68
C GLU A 39 -1.55 6.53 18.37
N GLY A 40 -0.87 6.19 17.28
CA GLY A 40 -0.62 4.81 16.83
C GLY A 40 -0.76 4.62 15.33
N ASP A 41 -0.65 3.37 14.91
CA ASP A 41 -0.73 3.00 13.50
C ASP A 41 -2.19 2.92 13.03
N LEU A 42 -2.48 3.63 11.94
CA LEU A 42 -3.75 3.54 11.21
C LEU A 42 -3.54 2.75 9.92
N VAL A 43 -4.24 1.63 9.79
CA VAL A 43 -4.31 0.89 8.52
C VAL A 43 -5.30 1.58 7.60
N TYR A 44 -4.78 2.28 6.59
CA TYR A 44 -5.59 3.00 5.61
C TYR A 44 -6.14 2.08 4.52
N PHE A 45 -5.33 1.12 4.09
CA PHE A 45 -5.66 0.13 3.06
C PHE A 45 -5.09 -1.22 3.47
N ASP A 46 -5.88 -2.29 3.36
CA ASP A 46 -5.46 -3.68 3.60
C ASP A 46 -6.01 -4.58 2.49
N GLY A 47 -5.20 -4.79 1.46
CA GLY A 47 -5.53 -5.55 0.27
C GLY A 47 -4.96 -6.97 0.33
N HIS A 48 -5.78 -7.94 -0.02
CA HIS A 48 -5.40 -9.35 -0.14
C HIS A 48 -5.75 -9.90 -1.52
N ASN A 49 -4.97 -10.88 -1.98
CA ASN A 49 -5.11 -11.49 -3.31
C ASN A 49 -5.09 -10.46 -4.45
N THR A 50 -4.23 -9.44 -4.32
CA THR A 50 -4.07 -8.41 -5.34
C THR A 50 -3.56 -8.99 -6.66
N VAL A 51 -4.07 -8.45 -7.76
CA VAL A 51 -3.58 -8.69 -9.12
C VAL A 51 -2.95 -7.39 -9.61
N ILE A 52 -1.73 -7.47 -10.13
CA ILE A 52 -1.00 -6.32 -10.67
C ILE A 52 -0.96 -6.48 -12.18
N GLU A 53 -1.54 -5.50 -12.88
CA GLU A 53 -1.53 -5.39 -14.33
C GLU A 53 -0.80 -4.10 -14.70
N TYR A 54 0.05 -4.16 -15.71
CA TYR A 54 0.76 -3.01 -16.24
C TYR A 54 0.70 -3.06 -17.76
N ASP A 55 0.36 -1.91 -18.36
CA ASP A 55 0.40 -1.70 -19.80
C ASP A 55 1.60 -0.79 -20.10
N VAL A 56 2.78 -1.41 -20.23
CA VAL A 56 4.01 -0.69 -20.57
C VAL A 56 4.20 -0.80 -22.08
N THR A 57 3.84 0.27 -22.80
CA THR A 57 4.25 0.47 -24.19
C THR A 57 5.64 1.08 -24.23
N GLU A 58 6.57 0.48 -24.99
CA GLU A 58 7.90 1.04 -25.29
C GLU A 58 7.83 2.37 -26.06
#